data_AF-A0A949XTI1-F1
#
_entry.id   AF-A0A949XTI1-F1
#
_cell.length_a   1.000
_cell.length_b   1.000
_cell.length_c   1.000
_cell.angle_alpha   90.00
_cell.angle_beta   90.00
_cell.angle_gamma   90.00
#
_symmetry.space_group_name_H-M   'P 1'
#
loop_
_entity.id
_entity.type
_entity.pdbx_description
1 polymer ?
#
loop_
_entity_poly.entity_id
_entity_poly.type
_entity_poly.pdbx_seq_one_letter_code
_entity_poly.pdbx_strand_id
1 'polypeptide(L)'
;MDEHRPTPPTTATNPFLSGNFAPVEAETTCLDLEVHGRIPEGLDGRFLRIGPNPIGPVDPLRFHWFLGTGMAHGLRLRGCRAEWYRSRFVLSAKAAEALGRAPIPGPGAGRRDGEVNTHFTTAAGKLYALVEAGNLPVELDEGLESVARSDFGGTLEAGFTAHPRYDPATGVQHAIVYEPSLPVRYLTLDAAGRAATVARIDLPQTPMVHDVAFTASSIVVLDLPVTYQPEAARTGRPWLWDERKDARVGLLPRDGDVGRLRWFEAPRCFVFHLLNAYDDGDRTIVDVVRHPRMFADEQVGPGEGLPALARWTLDRSSGRLVEAILDERGPEFPRINGAFAGRPYRYGYTARSSITARPHGDTAPRRPDADAGPAIKHDLERQSSEVHDYGPGRVTAEPVFVPRPDAVAEDDGWILSYVYDAGRDRSDVVILDARDFGGDPVATIRLPVRVPYGFHGVWVPDGSPIPPVA
;
A
#
# COMPACT_ATOMS: atom_id res chain seq x y z
N MET A 1 -57.57 0.17 -14.28
CA MET A 1 -56.51 1.12 -13.90
C MET A 1 -56.04 0.66 -12.54
N ASP A 2 -54.95 -0.10 -12.51
CA ASP A 2 -54.21 -0.34 -11.27
C ASP A 2 -52.85 0.28 -11.47
N GLU A 3 -52.55 1.27 -10.63
CA GLU A 3 -51.36 2.09 -10.69
C GLU A 3 -50.11 1.24 -10.50
N HIS A 4 -49.20 1.39 -11.46
CA HIS A 4 -47.83 0.92 -11.39
C HIS A 4 -47.12 1.69 -10.28
N ARG A 5 -47.15 1.17 -9.04
CA ARG A 5 -46.40 1.74 -7.92
C ARG A 5 -44.92 1.42 -8.17
N PRO A 6 -44.03 2.40 -8.39
CA PRO A 6 -42.61 2.12 -8.51
C PRO A 6 -42.13 1.50 -7.21
N THR A 7 -41.45 0.35 -7.32
CA THR A 7 -40.61 -0.19 -6.24
C THR A 7 -39.67 0.93 -5.78
N PRO A 8 -39.55 1.20 -4.47
CA PRO A 8 -38.56 2.17 -3.99
C PRO A 8 -37.18 1.71 -4.48
N PRO A 9 -36.29 2.64 -4.88
CA PRO A 9 -34.92 2.26 -5.18
C PRO A 9 -34.36 1.56 -3.95
N THR A 10 -33.87 0.33 -4.12
CA THR A 10 -33.02 -0.31 -3.11
C THR A 10 -31.95 0.71 -2.76
N THR A 11 -31.94 1.19 -1.51
CA THR A 11 -30.94 2.13 -1.01
C THR A 11 -29.57 1.54 -1.36
N ALA A 12 -28.91 2.10 -2.37
CA ALA A 12 -27.62 1.62 -2.81
C ALA A 12 -26.63 1.84 -1.66
N THR A 13 -26.37 0.79 -0.90
CA THR A 13 -25.37 0.81 0.17
C THR A 13 -23.99 0.82 -0.46
N ASN A 14 -23.19 1.83 -0.16
CA ASN A 14 -21.79 1.87 -0.58
C ASN A 14 -21.08 0.60 -0.08
N PRO A 15 -20.48 -0.22 -0.95
CA PRO A 15 -19.82 -1.45 -0.51
C PRO A 15 -18.67 -1.18 0.46
N PHE A 16 -18.00 -0.03 0.32
CA PHE A 16 -16.89 0.40 1.16
C PHE A 16 -17.31 0.98 2.51
N LEU A 17 -18.59 0.84 2.89
CA LEU A 17 -19.13 1.20 4.21
C LEU A 17 -19.87 0.02 4.88
N SER A 18 -19.64 -1.21 4.41
CA SER A 18 -20.35 -2.42 4.87
C SER A 18 -19.42 -3.62 5.02
N GLY A 19 -19.83 -4.63 5.79
CA GLY A 19 -18.99 -5.79 6.09
C GLY A 19 -17.66 -5.36 6.72
N ASN A 20 -16.55 -5.99 6.33
CA ASN A 20 -15.24 -5.60 6.84
C ASN A 20 -14.70 -4.25 6.31
N PHE A 21 -15.40 -3.58 5.38
CA PHE A 21 -15.11 -2.19 5.04
C PHE A 21 -15.79 -1.18 5.96
N ALA A 22 -16.77 -1.59 6.76
CA ALA A 22 -17.43 -0.69 7.69
C ALA A 22 -16.40 -0.03 8.63
N PRO A 23 -16.61 1.22 9.06
CA PRO A 23 -15.75 1.83 10.06
C PRO A 23 -15.84 1.07 11.39
N VAL A 24 -14.74 1.02 12.13
CA VAL A 24 -14.76 0.74 13.57
C VAL A 24 -14.98 2.04 14.33
N GLU A 25 -15.82 2.00 15.37
CA GLU A 25 -16.28 3.20 16.07
C GLU A 25 -15.33 3.66 17.18
N ALA A 26 -14.48 2.76 17.69
CA ALA A 26 -13.64 3.01 18.84
C ALA A 26 -12.18 2.57 18.64
N GLU A 27 -11.27 3.36 19.17
CA GLU A 27 -9.89 2.96 19.38
C GLU A 27 -9.83 1.83 20.42
N THR A 28 -8.92 0.88 20.22
CA THR A 28 -8.81 -0.31 21.05
C THR A 28 -7.40 -0.46 21.61
N THR A 29 -7.29 -0.95 22.84
CA THR A 29 -6.03 -1.47 23.41
C THR A 29 -6.31 -2.82 24.04
N CYS A 30 -5.60 -3.86 23.61
CA CYS A 30 -5.70 -5.21 24.15
C CYS A 30 -4.32 -5.66 24.59
N LEU A 31 -4.21 -6.16 25.82
CA LEU A 31 -2.94 -6.63 26.41
C LEU A 31 -2.93 -8.14 26.64
N ASP A 32 -4.11 -8.76 26.56
CA ASP A 32 -4.28 -10.20 26.69
C ASP A 32 -4.74 -10.74 25.34
N LEU A 33 -3.83 -11.39 24.63
CA LEU A 33 -4.02 -11.88 23.28
C LEU A 33 -3.83 -13.40 23.27
N GLU A 34 -4.84 -14.10 22.78
CA GLU A 34 -4.76 -15.55 22.61
C GLU A 34 -3.81 -15.89 21.46
N VAL A 35 -2.85 -16.79 21.73
CA VAL A 35 -1.85 -17.25 20.76
C VAL A 35 -1.98 -18.76 20.59
N HIS A 36 -2.19 -19.20 19.35
CA HIS A 36 -2.04 -20.60 18.96
C HIS A 36 -0.70 -20.78 18.26
N GLY A 37 -0.01 -21.90 18.52
CA GLY A 37 1.35 -22.12 18.01
C GLY A 37 2.41 -21.42 18.87
N ARG A 38 3.53 -21.04 18.26
CA ARG A 38 4.65 -20.39 18.96
C ARG A 38 5.18 -19.20 18.18
N ILE A 39 5.02 -18.00 18.72
CA ILE A 39 5.62 -16.80 18.12
C ILE A 39 7.14 -16.99 18.06
N PRO A 40 7.77 -16.86 16.89
CA PRO A 40 9.22 -16.98 16.75
C PRO A 40 9.99 -15.97 17.59
N GLU A 41 11.12 -16.39 18.16
CA GLU A 41 11.99 -15.55 19.00
C GLU A 41 12.61 -14.37 18.26
N GLY A 42 12.84 -14.51 16.94
CA GLY A 42 13.39 -13.43 16.11
C GLY A 42 12.40 -12.30 15.78
N LEU A 43 11.14 -12.39 16.22
CA LEU A 43 10.13 -11.35 15.97
C LEU A 43 9.99 -10.40 17.17
N ASP A 44 10.97 -9.52 17.30
CA ASP A 44 10.98 -8.43 18.28
C ASP A 44 10.75 -7.09 17.58
N GLY A 45 9.50 -6.60 17.62
CA GLY A 45 9.10 -5.38 16.95
C GLY A 45 7.59 -5.17 16.92
N ARG A 46 7.13 -4.31 16.01
CA ARG A 46 5.72 -3.99 15.81
C ARG A 46 5.30 -4.30 14.37
N PHE A 47 4.28 -5.13 14.21
CA PHE A 47 3.61 -5.31 12.92
C PHE A 47 2.47 -4.30 12.83
N LEU A 48 2.57 -3.38 11.86
CA LEU A 48 1.64 -2.27 11.71
C LEU A 48 0.81 -2.42 10.44
N ARG A 49 -0.39 -1.85 10.43
CA ARG A 49 -1.26 -1.71 9.27
C ARG A 49 -2.04 -0.41 9.35
N ILE A 50 -2.31 0.23 8.21
CA ILE A 50 -3.14 1.44 8.14
C ILE A 50 -4.18 1.33 7.05
N GLY A 51 -5.29 2.03 7.24
CA GLY A 51 -6.34 2.13 6.24
C GLY A 51 -7.32 3.25 6.55
N PRO A 52 -8.32 3.42 5.67
CA PRO A 52 -9.38 4.40 5.83
C PRO A 52 -10.39 3.87 6.85
N ASN A 53 -10.72 4.70 7.83
CA ASN A 53 -11.76 4.47 8.81
C ASN A 53 -12.52 5.80 9.00
N PRO A 54 -13.51 6.11 8.14
CA PRO A 54 -14.17 7.41 8.17
C PRO A 54 -14.76 7.70 9.56
N ILE A 55 -14.32 8.81 10.15
CA ILE A 55 -14.91 9.32 11.39
C ILE A 55 -16.07 10.26 11.07
N GLY A 56 -17.20 10.05 11.76
CA GLY A 56 -18.43 10.82 11.58
C GLY A 56 -19.21 10.45 10.30
N PRO A 57 -20.28 11.21 10.00
CA PRO A 57 -21.14 10.93 8.85
C PRO A 57 -20.40 11.13 7.52
N VAL A 58 -20.67 10.22 6.57
CA VAL A 58 -20.21 10.30 5.18
C VAL A 58 -21.40 10.15 4.24
N ASP A 59 -21.32 10.75 3.04
CA ASP A 59 -22.31 10.53 1.99
C ASP A 59 -22.07 9.16 1.33
N PRO A 60 -22.94 8.15 1.53
CA PRO A 60 -22.71 6.82 0.98
C PRO A 60 -22.69 6.81 -0.55
N LEU A 61 -23.36 7.75 -1.23
CA LEU A 61 -23.39 7.78 -2.69
C LEU A 61 -22.07 8.27 -3.30
N ARG A 62 -21.24 8.96 -2.50
CA ARG A 62 -20.01 9.61 -2.98
C ARG A 62 -18.74 9.14 -2.26
N PHE A 63 -18.90 8.37 -1.18
CA PHE A 63 -17.75 7.90 -0.41
C PHE A 63 -16.85 7.02 -1.29
N HIS A 64 -15.61 7.43 -1.44
CA HIS A 64 -14.58 6.67 -2.13
C HIS A 64 -13.71 5.97 -1.08
N TRP A 65 -13.38 4.70 -1.26
CA TRP A 65 -12.64 3.89 -0.29
C TRP A 65 -11.31 4.50 0.15
N PHE A 66 -10.53 5.05 -0.77
CA PHE A 66 -9.26 5.74 -0.46
C PHE A 66 -9.41 7.01 0.39
N LEU A 67 -10.63 7.51 0.56
CA LEU A 67 -10.95 8.62 1.44
C LEU A 67 -11.35 8.12 2.82
N GLY A 68 -11.20 8.98 3.81
CA GLY A 68 -11.53 8.67 5.20
C GLY A 68 -10.34 8.86 6.11
N THR A 69 -10.63 9.08 7.38
CA THR A 69 -9.64 9.29 8.42
C THR A 69 -8.75 8.05 8.54
N GLY A 70 -7.44 8.24 8.69
CA GLY A 70 -6.54 7.12 8.85
C GLY A 70 -6.72 6.44 10.20
N MET A 71 -6.67 5.12 10.22
CA MET A 71 -6.58 4.35 11.46
C MET A 71 -5.39 3.41 11.39
N ALA A 72 -4.45 3.62 12.30
CA ALA A 72 -3.30 2.76 12.50
C ALA A 72 -3.71 1.59 13.40
N HIS A 73 -3.32 0.39 13.00
CA HIS A 73 -3.42 -0.85 13.75
C HIS A 73 -1.99 -1.34 14.01
N GLY A 74 -1.70 -1.83 15.22
CA GLY A 74 -0.40 -2.40 15.53
C GLY A 74 -0.48 -3.57 16.49
N LEU A 75 0.34 -4.58 16.23
CA LEU A 75 0.61 -5.71 17.10
C LEU A 75 2.08 -5.66 17.54
N ARG A 76 2.31 -5.60 18.85
CA ARG A 76 3.64 -5.68 19.44
C ARG A 76 4.01 -7.12 19.74
N LEU A 77 5.11 -7.57 19.16
CA LEU A 77 5.72 -8.87 19.45
C LEU A 77 7.06 -8.63 20.15
N ARG A 78 7.29 -9.34 21.26
CA ARG A 78 8.59 -9.33 21.94
C ARG A 78 8.79 -10.59 22.77
N GLY A 79 9.96 -11.21 22.69
CA GLY A 79 10.34 -12.35 23.52
C GLY A 79 9.32 -13.49 23.44
N CYS A 80 8.93 -13.86 22.21
CA CYS A 80 7.93 -14.88 21.89
C CYS A 80 6.51 -14.59 22.42
N ARG A 81 6.18 -13.34 22.76
CA ARG A 81 4.84 -12.94 23.23
C ARG A 81 4.24 -11.86 22.34
N ALA A 82 2.92 -11.89 22.22
CA ALA A 82 2.13 -10.77 21.74
C ALA A 82 1.78 -9.87 22.93
N GLU A 83 2.50 -8.76 23.08
CA GLU A 83 2.39 -7.91 24.28
C GLU A 83 1.17 -7.00 24.24
N TRP A 84 0.83 -6.49 23.05
CA TRP A 84 -0.37 -5.69 22.88
C TRP A 84 -0.81 -5.62 21.43
N TYR A 85 -2.12 -5.41 21.26
CA TYR A 85 -2.72 -4.88 20.05
C TYR A 85 -3.30 -3.49 20.34
N ARG A 86 -3.11 -2.55 19.42
CA ARG A 86 -3.69 -1.20 19.49
C ARG A 86 -4.27 -0.77 18.15
N SER A 87 -5.33 0.00 18.21
CA SER A 87 -5.80 0.79 17.07
C SER A 87 -5.99 2.25 17.48
N ARG A 88 -5.49 3.19 16.65
CA ARG A 88 -5.51 4.64 16.89
C ARG A 88 -5.84 5.39 15.63
N PHE A 89 -6.64 6.45 15.75
CA PHE A 89 -6.83 7.38 14.64
C PHE A 89 -5.56 8.20 14.41
N VAL A 90 -5.18 8.33 13.14
CA VAL A 90 -4.15 9.27 12.72
C VAL A 90 -4.79 10.66 12.65
N LEU A 91 -4.35 11.57 13.52
CA LEU A 91 -5.05 12.83 13.73
C LEU A 91 -4.85 13.81 12.57
N SER A 92 -5.94 14.09 11.85
CA SER A 92 -6.17 15.34 11.12
C SER A 92 -6.93 16.34 11.98
N ALA A 93 -7.09 17.58 11.51
CA ALA A 93 -7.93 18.56 12.21
C ALA A 93 -9.38 18.05 12.40
N LYS A 94 -9.94 17.41 11.36
CA LYS A 94 -11.27 16.77 11.41
C LYS A 94 -11.33 15.66 12.44
N ALA A 95 -10.33 14.78 12.47
CA ALA A 95 -10.28 13.68 13.43
C ALA A 95 -10.13 14.16 14.87
N ALA A 96 -9.28 15.17 15.10
CA ALA A 96 -9.08 15.78 16.41
C ALA A 96 -10.39 16.39 16.93
N GLU A 97 -11.10 17.15 16.10
CA GLU A 97 -12.41 17.72 16.44
C GLU A 97 -13.43 16.62 16.78
N ALA A 98 -13.57 15.61 15.93
CA ALA A 98 -14.53 14.52 16.11
C ALA A 98 -14.25 13.67 17.36
N LEU A 99 -12.99 13.56 17.78
CA LEU A 99 -12.57 12.84 19.00
C LEU A 99 -12.50 13.74 20.25
N GLY A 100 -12.78 15.05 20.12
CA GLY A 100 -12.62 16.01 21.22
C GLY A 100 -11.18 16.16 21.71
N ARG A 101 -10.19 15.97 20.82
CA ARG A 101 -8.75 16.09 21.09
C ARG A 101 -8.21 17.41 20.58
N ALA A 102 -7.08 17.85 21.16
CA ALA A 102 -6.34 18.97 20.60
C ALA A 102 -5.77 18.60 19.21
N PRO A 103 -5.76 19.52 18.24
CA PRO A 103 -5.03 19.33 16.99
C PRO A 103 -3.54 19.06 17.25
N ILE A 104 -2.93 18.21 16.44
CA ILE A 104 -1.48 17.98 16.50
C ILE A 104 -0.71 19.19 15.96
N PRO A 105 0.45 19.54 16.53
CA PRO A 105 1.29 20.62 16.03
C PRO A 105 2.02 20.23 14.73
N GLY A 106 2.67 21.20 14.10
CA GLY A 106 3.55 21.00 12.96
C GLY A 106 3.22 21.90 11.76
N PRO A 107 3.94 21.75 10.65
CA PRO A 107 3.77 22.57 9.46
C PRO A 107 2.49 22.21 8.67
N GLY A 108 2.11 23.09 7.74
CA GLY A 108 1.08 22.80 6.75
C GLY A 108 -0.37 22.97 7.20
N ALA A 109 -0.64 23.57 8.36
CA ALA A 109 -1.98 23.84 8.85
C ALA A 109 -2.85 24.57 7.79
N GLY A 110 -4.06 24.05 7.54
CA GLY A 110 -5.01 24.55 6.54
C GLY A 110 -4.60 24.36 5.09
N ARG A 111 -3.48 23.69 4.80
CA ARG A 111 -2.96 23.51 3.43
C ARG A 111 -2.60 22.06 3.09
N ARG A 112 -1.99 21.33 4.04
CA ARG A 112 -1.42 19.97 3.86
C ARG A 112 -1.62 19.10 5.10
N ASP A 113 -2.61 19.42 5.91
CA ASP A 113 -2.96 18.79 7.18
C ASP A 113 -4.20 17.89 7.09
N GLY A 114 -4.53 17.43 5.87
CA GLY A 114 -5.62 16.51 5.61
C GLY A 114 -5.36 15.09 6.12
N GLU A 115 -6.28 14.19 5.81
CA GLU A 115 -6.22 12.78 6.25
C GLU A 115 -4.98 12.06 5.73
N VAL A 116 -4.44 11.16 6.55
CA VAL A 116 -3.27 10.33 6.25
C VAL A 116 -3.58 8.88 6.60
N ASN A 117 -3.66 7.99 5.60
CA ASN A 117 -4.28 6.68 5.81
C ASN A 117 -3.65 5.52 5.01
N THR A 118 -2.54 5.75 4.28
CA THR A 118 -2.11 4.84 3.20
C THR A 118 -0.99 3.89 3.64
N HIS A 119 0.13 4.42 4.14
CA HIS A 119 1.33 3.63 4.46
C HIS A 119 2.06 4.16 5.68
N PHE A 120 3.13 3.49 6.09
CA PHE A 120 4.09 3.99 7.07
C PHE A 120 5.52 4.05 6.53
N THR A 121 6.33 5.00 7.00
CA THR A 121 7.80 4.90 6.84
C THR A 121 8.48 5.21 8.16
N THR A 122 9.77 4.90 8.24
CA THR A 122 10.65 5.32 9.34
C THR A 122 11.79 6.16 8.80
N ALA A 123 12.14 7.22 9.52
CA ALA A 123 13.29 8.06 9.21
C ALA A 123 13.77 8.77 10.48
N ALA A 124 15.08 8.96 10.63
CA ALA A 124 15.68 9.56 11.83
C ALA A 124 15.20 8.94 13.15
N GLY A 125 14.96 7.61 13.16
CA GLY A 125 14.48 6.88 14.33
C GLY A 125 13.02 7.14 14.71
N LYS A 126 12.22 7.76 13.84
CA LYS A 126 10.79 8.06 14.05
C LYS A 126 9.91 7.27 13.08
N LEU A 127 8.66 7.06 13.45
CA LEU A 127 7.62 6.44 12.63
C LEU A 127 6.69 7.50 12.07
N TYR A 128 6.36 7.41 10.78
CA TYR A 128 5.49 8.34 10.09
C TYR A 128 4.37 7.60 9.37
N ALA A 129 3.11 8.02 9.54
CA ALA A 129 2.02 7.67 8.66
C ALA A 129 2.05 8.56 7.41
N LEU A 130 1.70 7.97 6.26
CA LEU A 130 1.84 8.56 4.93
C LEU A 130 0.56 8.47 4.11
N VAL A 131 0.43 9.39 3.16
CA VAL A 131 -0.58 9.43 2.11
C VAL A 131 0.01 10.17 0.91
N GLU A 132 -0.47 9.85 -0.27
CA GLU A 132 -0.09 10.50 -1.52
C GLU A 132 -0.79 11.87 -1.71
N ALA A 133 -0.48 12.52 -2.85
CA ALA A 133 -1.26 13.62 -3.41
C ALA A 133 -1.37 14.91 -2.57
N GLY A 134 -0.39 15.19 -1.70
CA GLY A 134 -0.14 16.57 -1.24
C GLY A 134 -0.17 16.80 0.28
N ASN A 135 -0.60 15.85 1.10
CA ASN A 135 -0.57 16.00 2.55
C ASN A 135 0.83 15.71 3.11
N LEU A 136 1.11 16.31 4.28
CA LEU A 136 2.33 16.06 5.03
C LEU A 136 2.19 14.80 5.90
N PRO A 137 3.27 14.01 6.05
CA PRO A 137 3.36 12.91 7.01
C PRO A 137 2.93 13.29 8.43
N VAL A 138 2.43 12.30 9.17
CA VAL A 138 2.12 12.42 10.61
C VAL A 138 3.06 11.50 11.39
N GLU A 139 3.84 12.06 12.30
CA GLU A 139 4.67 11.31 13.25
C GLU A 139 3.78 10.56 14.24
N LEU A 140 4.07 9.28 14.46
CA LEU A 140 3.42 8.44 15.46
C LEU A 140 4.42 7.98 16.53
N ASP A 141 3.98 7.90 17.77
CA ASP A 141 4.80 7.39 18.87
C ASP A 141 4.83 5.84 18.94
N GLU A 142 5.40 5.29 20.02
CA GLU A 142 5.45 3.83 20.20
C GLU A 142 4.06 3.20 20.31
N GLY A 143 3.12 3.93 20.90
CA GLY A 143 1.73 3.54 21.13
C GLY A 143 0.77 3.86 19.98
N LEU A 144 1.28 4.38 18.86
CA LEU A 144 0.53 4.82 17.68
C LEU A 144 -0.24 6.13 17.88
N GLU A 145 0.03 6.88 18.94
CA GLU A 145 -0.55 8.22 19.12
C GLU A 145 0.06 9.20 18.12
N SER A 146 -0.75 10.10 17.59
CA SER A 146 -0.29 11.14 16.67
C SER A 146 0.46 12.23 17.41
N VAL A 147 1.71 12.48 17.03
CA VAL A 147 2.62 13.42 17.69
C VAL A 147 2.60 14.79 17.00
N ALA A 148 2.93 14.84 15.72
CA ALA A 148 3.06 16.07 14.95
C ALA A 148 3.00 15.83 13.44
N ARG A 149 2.65 16.85 12.67
CA ARG A 149 2.93 16.88 11.23
C ARG A 149 4.43 17.04 11.00
N SER A 150 4.94 16.46 9.91
CA SER A 150 6.36 16.52 9.56
C SER A 150 6.56 16.89 8.10
N ASP A 151 7.39 17.91 7.86
CA ASP A 151 8.01 18.22 6.57
C ASP A 151 9.50 17.81 6.59
N PHE A 152 9.82 16.82 7.43
CA PHE A 152 11.18 16.32 7.65
C PHE A 152 12.15 17.41 8.13
N GLY A 153 11.67 18.36 8.95
CA GLY A 153 12.48 19.45 9.51
C GLY A 153 12.73 20.58 8.50
N GLY A 154 11.71 20.93 7.73
CA GLY A 154 11.73 22.01 6.74
C GLY A 154 12.43 21.67 5.42
N THR A 155 12.77 20.40 5.17
CA THR A 155 13.40 19.97 3.91
C THR A 155 12.42 19.52 2.84
N LEU A 156 11.21 19.13 3.23
CA LEU A 156 10.23 18.67 2.26
C LEU A 156 9.56 19.88 1.59
N GLU A 157 9.70 19.96 0.28
CA GLU A 157 9.16 21.08 -0.52
C GLU A 157 7.62 21.18 -0.48
N ALA A 158 6.93 20.04 -0.34
CA ALA A 158 5.46 19.98 -0.39
C ALA A 158 4.91 18.68 0.23
N GLY A 159 3.93 18.02 -0.41
CA GLY A 159 3.46 16.70 0.03
C GLY A 159 4.52 15.61 -0.12
N PHE A 160 4.27 14.44 0.47
CA PHE A 160 5.12 13.26 0.32
C PHE A 160 4.37 12.13 -0.41
N THR A 161 5.09 11.04 -0.70
CA THR A 161 4.50 9.82 -1.25
C THR A 161 4.01 8.90 -0.14
N ALA A 162 3.08 8.00 -0.45
CA ALA A 162 2.78 6.86 0.40
C ALA A 162 3.82 5.73 0.25
N HIS A 163 4.58 5.69 -0.84
CA HIS A 163 5.47 4.58 -1.16
C HIS A 163 6.94 5.00 -1.30
N PRO A 164 7.59 5.48 -0.24
CA PRO A 164 9.04 5.58 -0.27
C PRO A 164 9.64 4.17 -0.29
N ARG A 165 10.69 3.94 -1.08
CA ARG A 165 11.39 2.65 -1.15
C ARG A 165 12.80 2.77 -0.61
N TYR A 166 13.12 2.00 0.42
CA TYR A 166 14.45 1.97 1.02
C TYR A 166 15.45 1.24 0.14
N ASP A 167 16.62 1.86 -0.07
CA ASP A 167 17.75 1.24 -0.75
C ASP A 167 18.75 0.68 0.27
N PRO A 168 18.82 -0.66 0.44
CA PRO A 168 19.71 -1.26 1.42
C PRO A 168 21.19 -1.07 1.09
N ALA A 169 21.55 -0.73 -0.14
CA ALA A 169 22.94 -0.51 -0.54
C ALA A 169 23.43 0.90 -0.18
N THR A 170 22.55 1.89 -0.14
CA THR A 170 22.93 3.30 0.07
C THR A 170 22.37 3.91 1.35
N GLY A 171 21.37 3.29 1.97
CA GLY A 171 20.75 3.78 3.21
C GLY A 171 19.78 4.95 3.00
N VAL A 172 19.42 5.29 1.76
CA VAL A 172 18.43 6.33 1.44
C VAL A 172 17.12 5.71 1.00
N GLN A 173 16.01 6.43 1.19
CA GLN A 173 14.74 6.08 0.57
C GLN A 173 14.54 6.91 -0.70
N HIS A 174 14.07 6.26 -1.76
CA HIS A 174 13.66 6.88 -3.02
C HIS A 174 12.15 7.08 -3.01
N ALA A 175 11.69 8.23 -3.50
CA ALA A 175 10.28 8.55 -3.55
C ALA A 175 9.93 9.33 -4.83
N ILE A 176 8.78 9.02 -5.41
CA ILE A 176 8.15 9.86 -6.42
C ILE A 176 6.88 10.47 -5.82
N VAL A 177 6.74 11.79 -5.97
CA VAL A 177 5.61 12.55 -5.44
C VAL A 177 4.92 13.27 -6.58
N TYR A 178 3.60 13.17 -6.59
CA TYR A 178 2.72 13.95 -7.46
C TYR A 178 1.70 14.71 -6.59
N GLU A 179 1.28 15.89 -7.05
CA GLU A 179 0.15 16.63 -6.50
C GLU A 179 -0.39 17.56 -7.59
N PRO A 180 -1.68 17.94 -7.53
CA PRO A 180 -2.24 18.86 -8.51
C PRO A 180 -1.42 20.15 -8.64
N SER A 181 -1.21 20.59 -9.89
CA SER A 181 -0.54 21.85 -10.23
C SER A 181 0.96 21.95 -9.91
N LEU A 182 1.64 20.86 -9.51
CA LEU A 182 3.09 20.79 -9.43
C LEU A 182 3.65 19.72 -10.37
N PRO A 183 4.90 19.86 -10.85
CA PRO A 183 5.57 18.78 -11.55
C PRO A 183 5.72 17.56 -10.63
N VAL A 184 5.78 16.38 -11.25
CA VAL A 184 6.15 15.16 -10.53
C VAL A 184 7.58 15.32 -10.04
N ARG A 185 7.88 14.90 -8.81
CA ARG A 185 9.21 15.04 -8.22
C ARG A 185 9.76 13.69 -7.83
N TYR A 186 11.01 13.44 -8.22
CA TYR A 186 11.83 12.41 -7.60
C TYR A 186 12.61 13.05 -6.46
N LEU A 187 12.48 12.48 -5.28
CA LEU A 187 13.15 12.92 -4.07
C LEU A 187 13.76 11.76 -3.31
N THR A 188 14.79 12.09 -2.52
CA THR A 188 15.43 11.16 -1.58
C THR A 188 15.11 11.57 -0.15
N LEU A 189 15.06 10.60 0.75
CA LEU A 189 15.02 10.80 2.20
C LEU A 189 16.18 10.04 2.82
N ASP A 190 17.12 10.76 3.43
CA ASP A 190 18.30 10.15 4.03
C ASP A 190 18.05 9.59 5.44
N ALA A 191 19.05 8.89 5.99
CA ALA A 191 18.98 8.31 7.34
C ALA A 191 18.82 9.36 8.46
N ALA A 192 19.22 10.61 8.22
CA ALA A 192 19.03 11.73 9.14
C ALA A 192 17.63 12.35 9.03
N GLY A 193 16.76 11.80 8.18
CA GLY A 193 15.42 12.29 7.95
C GLY A 193 15.40 13.63 7.23
N ARG A 194 16.31 13.85 6.27
CA ARG A 194 16.33 15.02 5.39
C ARG A 194 15.84 14.64 4.01
N ALA A 195 14.82 15.36 3.54
CA ALA A 195 14.31 15.20 2.19
C ALA A 195 15.07 16.09 1.19
N ALA A 196 15.28 15.62 -0.02
CA ALA A 196 15.86 16.43 -1.09
C ALA A 196 15.19 16.14 -2.43
N THR A 197 14.61 17.17 -3.06
CA THR A 197 14.15 17.11 -4.46
C THR A 197 15.36 16.98 -5.38
N VAL A 198 15.52 15.80 -5.98
CA VAL A 198 16.61 15.49 -6.92
C VAL A 198 16.22 15.89 -8.34
N ALA A 199 14.96 15.66 -8.73
CA ALA A 199 14.46 16.02 -10.06
C ALA A 199 13.02 16.53 -10.02
N ARG A 200 12.68 17.42 -10.96
CA ARG A 200 11.31 17.83 -11.30
C ARG A 200 11.03 17.36 -12.72
N ILE A 201 9.99 16.55 -12.88
CA ILE A 201 9.63 15.83 -14.10
C ILE A 201 8.28 16.36 -14.57
N ASP A 202 8.30 17.06 -15.70
CA ASP A 202 7.09 17.57 -16.33
C ASP A 202 6.36 16.43 -17.05
N LEU A 203 5.30 15.93 -16.42
CA LEU A 203 4.40 14.93 -17.01
C LEU A 203 3.08 15.61 -17.41
N PRO A 204 2.81 15.76 -18.73
CA PRO A 204 1.56 16.34 -19.20
C PRO A 204 0.34 15.60 -18.65
N GLN A 205 -0.74 16.36 -18.43
CA GLN A 205 -2.00 15.90 -17.80
C GLN A 205 -1.88 15.50 -16.32
N THR A 206 -0.70 15.61 -15.68
CA THR A 206 -0.48 15.28 -14.25
C THR A 206 -1.01 13.88 -13.92
N PRO A 207 -0.30 12.81 -14.33
CA PRO A 207 -0.70 11.45 -13.99
C PRO A 207 -0.65 11.21 -12.48
N MET A 208 -1.47 10.27 -12.02
CA MET A 208 -1.27 9.63 -10.73
C MET A 208 -0.03 8.75 -10.82
N VAL A 209 0.94 8.98 -9.94
CA VAL A 209 2.15 8.15 -9.82
C VAL A 209 2.22 7.58 -8.40
N HIS A 210 1.51 6.48 -8.20
CA HIS A 210 1.23 5.91 -6.87
C HIS A 210 2.49 5.44 -6.13
N ASP A 211 3.35 4.71 -6.85
CA ASP A 211 4.48 4.00 -6.30
C ASP A 211 5.74 4.23 -7.16
N VAL A 212 6.90 3.88 -6.62
CA VAL A 212 8.20 3.97 -7.26
C VAL A 212 8.94 2.65 -7.12
N ALA A 213 9.76 2.31 -8.11
CA ALA A 213 10.84 1.36 -7.95
C ALA A 213 12.16 2.01 -8.40
N PHE A 214 13.27 1.42 -8.01
CA PHE A 214 14.60 1.85 -8.44
C PHE A 214 15.42 0.62 -8.81
N THR A 215 16.52 0.83 -9.51
CA THR A 215 17.55 -0.15 -9.80
C THR A 215 18.91 0.38 -9.32
N ALA A 216 19.99 -0.33 -9.62
CA ALA A 216 21.32 0.21 -9.42
C ALA A 216 21.57 1.51 -10.21
N SER A 217 21.00 1.64 -11.40
CA SER A 217 21.24 2.77 -12.31
C SER A 217 20.12 3.81 -12.38
N SER A 218 18.87 3.42 -12.13
CA SER A 218 17.71 4.23 -12.53
C SER A 218 16.60 4.27 -11.47
N ILE A 219 15.81 5.34 -11.48
CA ILE A 219 14.49 5.45 -10.88
C ILE A 219 13.45 5.15 -11.96
N VAL A 220 12.48 4.29 -11.63
CA VAL A 220 11.37 3.94 -12.51
C VAL A 220 10.25 4.96 -12.34
N VAL A 221 9.87 5.63 -13.42
CA VAL A 221 8.82 6.66 -13.44
C VAL A 221 7.64 6.14 -14.27
N LEU A 222 6.45 6.05 -13.66
CA LEU A 222 5.24 5.62 -14.35
C LEU A 222 4.45 6.82 -14.86
N ASP A 223 4.14 6.85 -16.17
CA ASP A 223 3.28 7.86 -16.78
C ASP A 223 2.09 7.14 -17.43
N LEU A 224 1.03 6.97 -16.64
CA LEU A 224 -0.09 6.07 -16.92
C LEU A 224 -1.42 6.81 -17.11
N PRO A 225 -2.47 6.15 -17.64
CA PRO A 225 -3.70 6.81 -18.08
C PRO A 225 -4.64 7.34 -17.00
N VAL A 226 -4.34 7.23 -15.69
CA VAL A 226 -5.14 7.90 -14.65
C VAL A 226 -4.55 9.29 -14.39
N THR A 227 -5.31 10.33 -14.70
CA THR A 227 -4.83 11.72 -14.67
C THR A 227 -5.72 12.61 -13.82
N TYR A 228 -5.16 13.76 -13.44
CA TYR A 228 -5.91 14.79 -12.75
C TYR A 228 -6.87 15.51 -13.70
N GLN A 229 -8.18 15.46 -13.41
CA GLN A 229 -9.24 16.10 -14.18
C GLN A 229 -10.05 17.04 -13.26
N PRO A 230 -9.68 18.34 -13.17
CA PRO A 230 -10.22 19.26 -12.16
C PRO A 230 -11.73 19.49 -12.28
N GLU A 231 -12.30 19.36 -13.48
CA GLU A 231 -13.74 19.49 -13.71
C GLU A 231 -14.55 18.48 -12.89
N ALA A 232 -13.98 17.30 -12.64
CA ALA A 232 -14.58 16.21 -11.87
C ALA A 232 -14.47 16.39 -10.33
N ALA A 233 -13.65 17.34 -9.85
CA ALA A 233 -13.45 17.56 -8.41
C ALA A 233 -14.75 17.94 -7.67
N ARG A 234 -15.74 18.49 -8.38
CA ARG A 234 -17.06 18.86 -7.82
C ARG A 234 -18.01 17.69 -7.65
N THR A 235 -17.77 16.58 -8.36
CA THR A 235 -18.66 15.43 -8.41
C THR A 235 -18.06 14.17 -7.77
N GLY A 236 -16.75 14.18 -7.47
CA GLY A 236 -16.07 13.06 -6.82
C GLY A 236 -14.55 13.26 -6.73
N ARG A 237 -13.80 12.16 -6.75
CA ARG A 237 -12.33 12.16 -6.75
C ARG A 237 -11.82 12.55 -8.15
N PRO A 238 -10.98 13.59 -8.30
CA PRO A 238 -10.59 14.14 -9.62
C PRO A 238 -9.47 13.35 -10.32
N TRP A 239 -9.38 12.04 -10.08
CA TRP A 239 -8.38 11.15 -10.68
C TRP A 239 -9.11 10.10 -11.50
N LEU A 240 -9.08 10.26 -12.82
CA LEU A 240 -9.91 9.48 -13.74
C LEU A 240 -9.07 8.94 -14.89
N TRP A 241 -9.51 7.82 -15.45
CA TRP A 241 -8.95 7.29 -16.69
C TRP A 241 -9.11 8.31 -17.84
N ASP A 242 -8.02 8.66 -18.51
CA ASP A 242 -8.00 9.52 -19.70
C ASP A 242 -7.87 8.65 -20.96
N GLU A 243 -8.93 8.66 -21.77
CA GLU A 243 -8.96 7.86 -22.99
C GLU A 243 -7.90 8.25 -24.03
N ARG A 244 -7.33 9.45 -23.89
CA ARG A 244 -6.40 10.04 -24.86
C ARG A 244 -4.94 9.89 -24.43
N LYS A 245 -4.68 9.27 -23.28
CA LYS A 245 -3.34 9.14 -22.72
C LYS A 245 -2.78 7.74 -22.97
N ASP A 246 -1.65 7.70 -23.67
CA ASP A 246 -0.83 6.50 -23.81
C ASP A 246 -0.12 6.18 -22.49
N ALA A 247 0.25 4.90 -22.31
CA ALA A 247 1.02 4.45 -21.17
C ALA A 247 2.50 4.33 -21.54
N ARG A 248 3.37 4.83 -20.67
CA ARG A 248 4.82 4.69 -20.82
C ARG A 248 5.51 4.61 -19.47
N VAL A 249 6.69 3.98 -19.46
CA VAL A 249 7.57 3.87 -18.30
C VAL A 249 8.90 4.55 -18.60
N GLY A 250 9.38 5.33 -17.64
CA GLY A 250 10.58 6.12 -17.72
C GLY A 250 11.70 5.53 -16.88
N LEU A 251 12.92 5.52 -17.40
CA LEU A 251 14.14 5.26 -16.64
C LEU A 251 14.89 6.59 -16.45
N LEU A 252 14.78 7.16 -15.26
CA LEU A 252 15.49 8.38 -14.86
C LEU A 252 16.82 7.98 -14.19
N PRO A 253 17.99 8.47 -14.63
CA PRO A 253 19.22 8.20 -13.90
C PRO A 253 19.13 8.66 -12.43
N ARG A 254 19.76 7.93 -11.51
CA ARG A 254 19.64 8.18 -10.07
C ARG A 254 20.11 9.56 -9.60
N ASP A 255 20.93 10.25 -10.39
CA ASP A 255 21.35 11.63 -10.16
C ASP A 255 20.27 12.68 -10.50
N GLY A 256 19.15 12.23 -11.07
CA GLY A 256 17.99 13.06 -11.40
C GLY A 256 18.11 13.87 -12.69
N ASP A 257 19.08 13.57 -13.55
CA ASP A 257 19.21 14.26 -14.83
C ASP A 257 18.05 13.90 -15.79
N VAL A 258 17.04 14.77 -15.80
CA VAL A 258 15.85 14.65 -16.64
C VAL A 258 16.18 14.69 -18.13
N GLY A 259 17.30 15.30 -18.54
CA GLY A 259 17.75 15.29 -19.93
C GLY A 259 18.16 13.89 -20.43
N ARG A 260 18.42 12.97 -19.50
CA ARG A 260 18.72 11.56 -19.76
C ARG A 260 17.55 10.62 -19.44
N LEU A 261 16.39 11.14 -19.05
CA LEU A 261 15.18 10.34 -18.83
C LEU A 261 14.76 9.66 -20.15
N ARG A 262 14.73 8.34 -20.14
CA ARG A 262 14.34 7.55 -21.30
C ARG A 262 12.98 6.91 -21.12
N TRP A 263 12.10 7.11 -22.10
CA TRP A 263 10.76 6.53 -22.14
C TRP A 263 10.70 5.25 -22.97
N PHE A 264 9.85 4.33 -22.52
CA PHE A 264 9.49 3.10 -23.20
C PHE A 264 7.97 3.02 -23.26
N GLU A 265 7.42 2.71 -24.44
CA GLU A 265 5.99 2.45 -24.59
C GLU A 265 5.59 1.25 -23.73
N ALA A 266 4.53 1.39 -22.93
CA ALA A 266 4.03 0.35 -22.05
C ALA A 266 2.62 -0.07 -22.49
N PRO A 267 2.17 -1.30 -22.15
CA PRO A 267 0.79 -1.69 -22.32
C PRO A 267 -0.13 -0.68 -21.64
N ARG A 268 -1.24 -0.34 -22.30
CA ARG A 268 -2.21 0.61 -21.77
C ARG A 268 -2.96 -0.02 -20.59
N CYS A 269 -2.47 0.27 -19.39
CA CYS A 269 -2.93 -0.27 -18.12
C CYS A 269 -2.69 0.76 -17.00
N PHE A 270 -3.14 0.44 -15.79
CA PHE A 270 -2.80 1.20 -14.59
C PHE A 270 -2.02 0.32 -13.61
N VAL A 271 -1.06 0.90 -12.89
CA VAL A 271 -0.27 0.20 -11.88
C VAL A 271 -0.38 1.01 -10.60
N PHE A 272 -0.93 0.39 -9.55
CA PHE A 272 -0.76 0.90 -8.19
C PHE A 272 0.63 0.49 -7.70
N HIS A 273 0.88 -0.81 -7.55
CA HIS A 273 2.08 -1.29 -6.86
C HIS A 273 3.11 -1.93 -7.80
N LEU A 274 4.38 -1.62 -7.53
CA LEU A 274 5.53 -2.34 -8.07
C LEU A 274 6.00 -3.39 -7.06
N LEU A 275 6.36 -4.56 -7.56
CA LEU A 275 6.96 -5.62 -6.75
C LEU A 275 8.45 -5.34 -6.51
N ASN A 276 9.22 -5.13 -7.59
CA ASN A 276 10.62 -4.72 -7.53
C ASN A 276 11.10 -4.27 -8.93
N ALA A 277 12.30 -3.70 -9.02
CA ALA A 277 13.00 -3.49 -10.28
C ALA A 277 14.51 -3.73 -10.13
N TYR A 278 15.19 -4.13 -11.20
CA TYR A 278 16.64 -4.29 -11.21
C TYR A 278 17.24 -4.22 -12.61
N ASP A 279 18.55 -3.99 -12.69
CA ASP A 279 19.28 -4.02 -13.95
C ASP A 279 19.81 -5.43 -14.25
N ASP A 280 19.62 -5.89 -15.49
CA ASP A 280 20.10 -7.17 -16.01
C ASP A 280 20.84 -6.96 -17.34
N GLY A 281 22.17 -6.77 -17.27
CA GLY A 281 22.99 -6.47 -18.45
C GLY A 281 22.58 -5.15 -19.11
N ASP A 282 22.06 -5.20 -20.35
CA ASP A 282 21.51 -4.05 -21.08
C ASP A 282 20.00 -3.86 -20.88
N ARG A 283 19.38 -4.66 -20.01
CA ARG A 283 17.95 -4.63 -19.73
C ARG A 283 17.67 -4.06 -18.34
N THR A 284 16.49 -3.49 -18.18
CA THR A 284 15.89 -3.23 -16.87
C THR A 284 14.66 -4.12 -16.73
N ILE A 285 14.59 -4.85 -15.63
CA ILE A 285 13.43 -5.65 -15.25
C ILE A 285 12.60 -4.83 -14.27
N VAL A 286 11.29 -4.71 -14.53
CA VAL A 286 10.33 -4.05 -13.66
C VAL A 286 9.14 -4.99 -13.47
N ASP A 287 8.94 -5.48 -12.27
CA ASP A 287 7.79 -6.33 -11.95
C ASP A 287 6.69 -5.47 -11.32
N VAL A 288 5.49 -5.53 -11.90
CA VAL A 288 4.36 -4.67 -11.57
C VAL A 288 3.09 -5.47 -11.37
N VAL A 289 2.18 -4.95 -10.55
CA VAL A 289 0.79 -5.41 -10.52
C VAL A 289 -0.02 -4.49 -11.43
N ARG A 290 -0.37 -4.99 -12.63
CA ARG A 290 -1.12 -4.21 -13.61
C ARG A 290 -2.62 -4.46 -13.51
N HIS A 291 -3.38 -3.38 -13.58
CA HIS A 291 -4.83 -3.35 -13.74
C HIS A 291 -5.16 -2.96 -15.18
N PRO A 292 -6.13 -3.62 -15.84
CA PRO A 292 -6.46 -3.29 -17.23
C PRO A 292 -7.00 -1.87 -17.38
N ARG A 293 -7.77 -1.38 -16.40
CA ARG A 293 -8.35 -0.04 -16.37
C ARG A 293 -8.59 0.39 -14.92
N MET A 294 -8.73 1.70 -14.66
CA MET A 294 -9.04 2.18 -13.31
C MET A 294 -9.72 3.55 -13.31
N PHE A 295 -10.78 3.71 -12.51
CA PHE A 295 -11.53 4.96 -12.34
C PHE A 295 -12.10 5.54 -13.63
N ALA A 296 -12.51 4.69 -14.56
CA ALA A 296 -13.25 5.11 -15.75
C ALA A 296 -14.77 5.10 -15.50
N ASP A 297 -15.27 3.99 -14.95
CA ASP A 297 -16.68 3.68 -14.71
C ASP A 297 -16.98 3.58 -13.20
N GLU A 298 -16.10 2.92 -12.43
CA GLU A 298 -16.22 2.76 -10.97
C GLU A 298 -15.39 3.84 -10.25
N GLN A 299 -16.07 4.87 -9.74
CA GLN A 299 -15.42 6.05 -9.15
C GLN A 299 -15.35 6.02 -7.61
N VAL A 300 -15.76 4.94 -6.97
CA VAL A 300 -15.77 4.81 -5.50
C VAL A 300 -14.64 3.91 -4.98
N GLY A 301 -13.92 3.21 -5.84
CA GLY A 301 -12.78 2.38 -5.47
C GLY A 301 -12.25 1.53 -6.63
N PRO A 302 -11.18 0.75 -6.40
CA PRO A 302 -10.52 0.00 -7.46
C PRO A 302 -11.33 -1.26 -7.81
N GLY A 303 -12.15 -1.19 -8.85
CA GLY A 303 -13.10 -2.25 -9.22
C GLY A 303 -13.09 -2.70 -10.68
N GLU A 304 -12.22 -2.15 -11.52
CA GLU A 304 -12.30 -2.29 -12.98
C GLU A 304 -11.37 -3.36 -13.57
N GLY A 305 -11.53 -4.61 -13.12
CA GLY A 305 -10.74 -5.73 -13.62
C GLY A 305 -9.87 -6.37 -12.55
N LEU A 306 -9.64 -7.68 -12.70
CA LEU A 306 -8.67 -8.40 -11.89
C LEU A 306 -7.25 -7.90 -12.23
N PRO A 307 -6.41 -7.60 -11.22
CA PRO A 307 -5.01 -7.32 -11.47
C PRO A 307 -4.26 -8.57 -11.92
N ALA A 308 -3.12 -8.36 -12.58
CA ALA A 308 -2.17 -9.41 -12.91
C ALA A 308 -0.75 -8.98 -12.52
N LEU A 309 0.02 -9.91 -11.95
CA LEU A 309 1.45 -9.71 -11.78
C LEU A 309 2.12 -9.88 -13.14
N ALA A 310 2.86 -8.86 -13.58
CA ALA A 310 3.50 -8.81 -14.88
C ALA A 310 4.97 -8.38 -14.74
N ARG A 311 5.81 -8.90 -15.63
CA ARG A 311 7.20 -8.49 -15.81
C ARG A 311 7.34 -7.66 -17.07
N TRP A 312 7.80 -6.42 -16.91
CA TRP A 312 8.23 -5.57 -18.01
C TRP A 312 9.74 -5.66 -18.16
N THR A 313 10.18 -6.09 -19.33
CA THR A 313 11.60 -6.12 -19.71
C THR A 313 11.88 -4.97 -20.67
N LEU A 314 12.61 -3.96 -20.19
CA LEU A 314 12.97 -2.77 -20.95
C LEU A 314 14.37 -2.96 -21.52
N ASP A 315 14.49 -3.11 -22.84
CA ASP A 315 15.77 -3.25 -23.52
C ASP A 315 16.35 -1.86 -23.86
N ARG A 316 17.42 -1.48 -23.16
CA ARG A 316 18.05 -0.15 -23.34
C ARG A 316 18.81 -0.04 -24.65
N SER A 317 19.10 -1.10 -25.39
CA SER A 317 19.73 -0.94 -26.70
C SER A 317 18.68 -0.52 -27.75
N SER A 318 17.55 -1.22 -27.77
CA SER A 318 16.50 -1.07 -28.78
C SER A 318 15.41 -0.07 -28.41
N GLY A 319 15.26 0.27 -27.12
CA GLY A 319 14.17 1.13 -26.63
C GLY A 319 12.82 0.42 -26.56
N ARG A 320 12.80 -0.92 -26.64
CA ARG A 320 11.58 -1.72 -26.61
C ARG A 320 11.29 -2.25 -25.22
N LEU A 321 10.01 -2.30 -24.88
CA LEU A 321 9.50 -3.02 -23.72
C LEU A 321 8.78 -4.29 -24.18
N VAL A 322 9.00 -5.39 -23.47
CA VAL A 322 8.23 -6.63 -23.63
C VAL A 322 7.59 -6.99 -22.29
N GLU A 323 6.32 -7.38 -22.33
CA GLU A 323 5.57 -7.85 -21.16
C GLU A 323 5.51 -9.39 -21.14
N ALA A 324 5.66 -9.96 -19.95
CA ALA A 324 5.27 -11.33 -19.64
C ALA A 324 4.33 -11.33 -18.42
N ILE A 325 3.23 -12.07 -18.49
CA ILE A 325 2.32 -12.24 -17.36
C ILE A 325 2.82 -13.39 -16.48
N LEU A 326 2.97 -13.11 -15.20
CA LEU A 326 3.48 -14.04 -14.19
C LEU A 326 2.36 -14.69 -13.39
N ASP A 327 1.29 -13.94 -13.08
CA ASP A 327 0.11 -14.47 -12.40
C ASP A 327 -1.16 -13.65 -12.69
N GLU A 328 -2.24 -14.34 -13.06
CA GLU A 328 -3.56 -13.76 -13.39
C GLU A 328 -4.64 -14.06 -12.33
N ARG A 329 -4.27 -14.68 -11.19
CA ARG A 329 -5.22 -15.02 -10.11
C ARG A 329 -5.76 -13.81 -9.34
N GLY A 330 -5.46 -12.59 -9.78
CA GLY A 330 -5.78 -11.34 -9.11
C GLY A 330 -4.81 -10.96 -7.98
N PRO A 331 -3.48 -11.10 -8.11
CA PRO A 331 -2.55 -10.69 -7.05
C PRO A 331 -2.52 -9.16 -6.88
N GLU A 332 -2.38 -8.69 -5.64
CA GLU A 332 -2.07 -7.31 -5.26
C GLU A 332 -1.27 -7.29 -3.96
N PHE A 333 -0.95 -6.10 -3.46
CA PHE A 333 -0.13 -5.84 -2.30
C PHE A 333 1.20 -6.61 -2.36
N PRO A 334 1.99 -6.40 -3.43
CA PRO A 334 3.24 -7.11 -3.64
C PRO A 334 4.29 -6.72 -2.60
N ARG A 335 4.98 -7.71 -2.07
CA ARG A 335 6.09 -7.58 -1.11
C ARG A 335 7.23 -8.52 -1.49
N ILE A 336 8.45 -8.12 -1.14
CA ILE A 336 9.67 -8.91 -1.29
C ILE A 336 10.43 -8.95 0.04
N ASN A 337 11.52 -9.72 0.09
CA ASN A 337 12.56 -9.46 1.09
C ASN A 337 13.26 -8.13 0.75
N GLY A 338 13.08 -7.13 1.60
CA GLY A 338 13.60 -5.78 1.41
C GLY A 338 15.12 -5.67 1.20
N ALA A 339 15.91 -6.67 1.62
CA ALA A 339 17.35 -6.72 1.35
C ALA A 339 17.70 -6.83 -0.15
N PHE A 340 16.71 -7.15 -0.98
CA PHE A 340 16.81 -7.31 -2.43
C PHE A 340 16.13 -6.18 -3.22
N ALA A 341 15.65 -5.13 -2.55
CA ALA A 341 15.10 -3.96 -3.23
C ALA A 341 16.14 -3.34 -4.18
N GLY A 342 15.73 -3.12 -5.43
CA GLY A 342 16.61 -2.58 -6.49
C GLY A 342 17.62 -3.56 -7.08
N ARG A 343 17.55 -4.85 -6.70
CA ARG A 343 18.53 -5.90 -7.05
C ARG A 343 17.83 -7.14 -7.63
N PRO A 344 18.56 -8.01 -8.37
CA PRO A 344 18.03 -9.30 -8.76
C PRO A 344 17.52 -10.06 -7.53
N TYR A 345 16.33 -10.64 -7.66
CA TYR A 345 15.58 -11.27 -6.59
C TYR A 345 14.74 -12.42 -7.17
N ARG A 346 14.33 -13.34 -6.32
CA ARG A 346 13.61 -14.55 -6.71
C ARG A 346 12.20 -14.62 -6.17
N TYR A 347 11.96 -14.13 -4.96
CA TYR A 347 10.70 -14.37 -4.26
C TYR A 347 9.87 -13.10 -4.12
N GLY A 348 8.59 -13.21 -4.47
CA GLY A 348 7.56 -12.19 -4.22
C GLY A 348 6.39 -12.77 -3.45
N TYR A 349 5.69 -11.94 -2.69
CA TYR A 349 4.53 -12.31 -1.89
C TYR A 349 3.38 -11.35 -2.19
N THR A 350 2.17 -11.87 -2.38
CA THR A 350 1.00 -11.06 -2.73
C THR A 350 -0.23 -11.54 -1.97
N ALA A 351 -1.15 -10.62 -1.68
CA ALA A 351 -2.52 -10.96 -1.32
C ALA A 351 -3.37 -11.13 -2.58
N ARG A 352 -4.41 -11.97 -2.54
CA ARG A 352 -5.41 -12.00 -3.62
C ARG A 352 -6.39 -10.83 -3.45
N SER A 353 -6.55 -10.02 -4.51
CA SER A 353 -7.40 -8.82 -4.57
C SER A 353 -8.92 -9.10 -4.62
N SER A 354 -9.39 -10.27 -4.17
CA SER A 354 -10.81 -10.63 -4.16
C SER A 354 -11.71 -9.64 -3.40
N ILE A 355 -11.08 -8.79 -2.58
CA ILE A 355 -11.69 -7.72 -1.79
C ILE A 355 -12.32 -6.61 -2.66
N THR A 356 -11.73 -6.26 -3.81
CA THR A 356 -12.20 -5.11 -4.61
C THR A 356 -12.36 -5.37 -6.10
N ALA A 357 -11.60 -6.31 -6.66
CA ALA A 357 -11.49 -6.52 -8.09
C ALA A 357 -12.48 -7.57 -8.60
N ARG A 358 -12.99 -7.36 -9.82
CA ARG A 358 -13.89 -8.30 -10.51
C ARG A 358 -13.44 -8.50 -11.95
N PRO A 359 -13.83 -9.62 -12.58
CA PRO A 359 -13.81 -9.69 -14.04
C PRO A 359 -14.57 -8.50 -14.65
N HIS A 360 -14.02 -7.91 -15.70
CA HIS A 360 -14.66 -6.80 -16.39
C HIS A 360 -16.05 -7.20 -16.91
N GLY A 361 -17.07 -6.40 -16.59
CA GLY A 361 -18.47 -6.66 -16.98
C GLY A 361 -19.31 -7.46 -15.98
N ASP A 362 -18.76 -7.88 -14.84
CA ASP A 362 -19.52 -8.57 -13.78
C ASP A 362 -20.36 -7.60 -12.92
N THR A 363 -21.68 -7.80 -12.95
CA THR A 363 -22.69 -6.99 -12.25
C THR A 363 -23.26 -7.62 -10.98
N ALA A 364 -22.80 -8.81 -10.57
CA ALA A 364 -23.30 -9.50 -9.37
C ALA A 364 -23.14 -8.64 -8.09
N PRO A 365 -23.89 -8.85 -7.00
CA PRO A 365 -23.68 -8.12 -5.74
C PRO A 365 -22.29 -8.40 -5.12
N ARG A 366 -21.61 -7.40 -4.57
CA ARG A 366 -20.28 -7.57 -3.93
C ARG A 366 -20.42 -8.46 -2.70
N ARG A 367 -19.67 -9.56 -2.66
CA ARG A 367 -19.54 -10.45 -1.50
C ARG A 367 -18.06 -10.69 -1.18
N PRO A 368 -17.30 -9.63 -0.83
CA PRO A 368 -15.87 -9.73 -0.55
C PRO A 368 -15.56 -10.76 0.55
N ASP A 369 -16.52 -11.02 1.44
CA ASP A 369 -16.39 -11.92 2.57
C ASP A 369 -16.86 -13.37 2.28
N ALA A 370 -17.31 -13.67 1.05
CA ALA A 370 -17.76 -15.01 0.66
C ALA A 370 -16.66 -15.86 0.00
N ASP A 371 -15.64 -15.23 -0.58
CA ASP A 371 -14.54 -15.90 -1.27
C ASP A 371 -13.30 -16.01 -0.36
N ALA A 372 -12.52 -17.08 -0.52
CA ALA A 372 -11.21 -17.17 0.13
C ALA A 372 -10.26 -16.10 -0.42
N GLY A 373 -9.60 -15.37 0.48
CA GLY A 373 -8.53 -14.42 0.15
C GLY A 373 -7.17 -14.96 0.59
N PRO A 374 -6.56 -15.89 -0.16
CA PRO A 374 -5.29 -16.51 0.21
C PRO A 374 -4.12 -15.53 0.02
N ALA A 375 -2.99 -15.88 0.65
CA ALA A 375 -1.69 -15.31 0.31
C ALA A 375 -1.01 -16.19 -0.75
N ILE A 376 -0.17 -15.58 -1.59
CA ILE A 376 0.54 -16.27 -2.66
C ILE A 376 2.03 -15.91 -2.57
N LYS A 377 2.89 -16.93 -2.59
CA LYS A 377 4.34 -16.80 -2.78
C LYS A 377 4.68 -17.14 -4.22
N HIS A 378 5.49 -16.32 -4.86
CA HIS A 378 5.95 -16.47 -6.24
C HIS A 378 7.44 -16.79 -6.23
N ASP A 379 7.83 -17.86 -6.91
CA ASP A 379 9.22 -18.16 -7.24
C ASP A 379 9.44 -17.76 -8.71
N LEU A 380 10.03 -16.58 -8.91
CA LEU A 380 10.16 -15.94 -10.22
C LEU A 380 11.24 -16.59 -11.10
N GLU A 381 12.19 -17.29 -10.50
CA GLU A 381 13.19 -18.07 -11.25
C GLU A 381 12.60 -19.39 -11.76
N ARG A 382 11.83 -20.09 -10.91
CA ARG A 382 11.19 -21.36 -11.28
C ARG A 382 9.86 -21.17 -12.01
N GLN A 383 9.34 -19.95 -12.04
CA GLN A 383 8.03 -19.62 -12.59
C GLN A 383 6.91 -20.47 -11.95
N SER A 384 6.99 -20.64 -10.63
CA SER A 384 6.03 -21.39 -9.83
C SER A 384 5.47 -20.54 -8.70
N SER A 385 4.39 -21.01 -8.08
CA SER A 385 3.83 -20.34 -6.90
C SER A 385 3.30 -21.33 -5.89
N GLU A 386 3.31 -20.90 -4.63
CA GLU A 386 2.73 -21.59 -3.49
C GLU A 386 1.59 -20.73 -2.94
N VAL A 387 0.53 -21.37 -2.44
CA VAL A 387 -0.66 -20.68 -1.94
C VAL A 387 -0.88 -21.10 -0.49
N HIS A 388 -1.06 -20.12 0.39
CA HIS A 388 -1.55 -20.35 1.73
C HIS A 388 -3.04 -20.02 1.77
N ASP A 389 -3.87 -21.06 1.91
CA ASP A 389 -5.31 -20.92 2.06
C ASP A 389 -5.68 -20.82 3.55
N TYR A 390 -6.20 -19.67 3.97
CA TYR A 390 -6.63 -19.44 5.34
C TYR A 390 -7.96 -20.13 5.69
N GLY A 391 -8.67 -20.66 4.67
CA GLY A 391 -9.97 -21.29 4.76
C GLY A 391 -11.12 -20.39 4.30
N PRO A 392 -12.35 -20.93 4.22
CA PRO A 392 -13.52 -20.21 3.72
C PRO A 392 -13.83 -18.95 4.54
N GLY A 393 -14.19 -17.86 3.86
CA GLY A 393 -14.58 -16.58 4.50
C GLY A 393 -13.42 -15.88 5.22
N ARG A 394 -12.17 -16.30 4.96
CA ARG A 394 -10.98 -15.66 5.50
C ARG A 394 -10.17 -14.97 4.42
N VAL A 395 -9.79 -13.74 4.72
CA VAL A 395 -9.20 -12.83 3.73
C VAL A 395 -7.97 -12.17 4.33
N THR A 396 -6.81 -12.40 3.69
CA THR A 396 -5.55 -11.76 4.06
C THR A 396 -5.51 -10.30 3.62
N ALA A 397 -4.96 -9.48 4.50
CA ALA A 397 -4.36 -8.19 4.17
C ALA A 397 -3.01 -8.38 3.44
N GLU A 398 -2.35 -7.26 3.15
CA GLU A 398 -0.97 -7.22 2.64
C GLU A 398 -0.03 -8.09 3.51
N PRO A 399 0.62 -9.12 2.92
CA PRO A 399 1.56 -9.98 3.62
C PRO A 399 2.94 -9.32 3.72
N VAL A 400 3.54 -9.24 4.90
CA VAL A 400 4.85 -8.62 5.11
C VAL A 400 5.91 -9.68 5.41
N PHE A 401 7.01 -9.66 4.65
CA PHE A 401 8.16 -10.52 4.90
C PHE A 401 9.04 -9.94 6.02
N VAL A 402 9.43 -10.79 6.97
CA VAL A 402 10.39 -10.47 8.03
C VAL A 402 11.51 -11.50 7.98
N PRO A 403 12.77 -11.10 7.68
CA PRO A 403 13.88 -12.04 7.65
C PRO A 403 14.13 -12.62 9.03
N ARG A 404 14.53 -13.89 9.07
CA ARG A 404 15.10 -14.48 10.28
C ARG A 404 16.40 -13.75 10.64
N PRO A 405 16.76 -13.63 11.93
CA PRO A 405 18.11 -13.24 12.30
C PRO A 405 19.13 -14.12 11.57
N ASP A 406 20.16 -13.49 11.01
CA ASP A 406 21.23 -14.14 10.23
C ASP A 406 20.77 -14.92 8.99
N ALA A 407 19.59 -14.62 8.45
CA ALA A 407 19.07 -15.20 7.23
C ALA A 407 20.08 -15.08 6.07
N VAL A 408 20.38 -16.20 5.42
CA VAL A 408 21.25 -16.27 4.24
C VAL A 408 20.44 -16.42 2.95
N ALA A 409 19.40 -17.24 2.98
CA ALA A 409 18.50 -17.42 1.84
C ALA A 409 17.47 -16.29 1.77
N GLU A 410 17.08 -15.91 0.56
CA GLU A 410 16.16 -14.80 0.32
C GLU A 410 14.79 -14.98 1.00
N ASP A 411 14.28 -16.21 1.07
CA ASP A 411 13.02 -16.56 1.74
C ASP A 411 13.20 -17.15 3.14
N ASP A 412 14.38 -17.04 3.77
CA ASP A 412 14.57 -17.48 5.16
C ASP A 412 14.01 -16.45 6.14
N GLY A 413 12.74 -16.61 6.47
CA GLY A 413 12.04 -15.69 7.35
C GLY A 413 10.59 -16.09 7.55
N TRP A 414 9.78 -15.10 7.88
CA TRP A 414 8.36 -15.26 8.14
C TRP A 414 7.53 -14.32 7.29
N ILE A 415 6.29 -14.74 7.01
CA ILE A 415 5.26 -13.88 6.44
C ILE A 415 4.23 -13.56 7.52
N LEU A 416 4.03 -12.28 7.77
CA LEU A 416 3.04 -11.78 8.72
C LEU A 416 1.87 -11.14 7.97
N SER A 417 0.65 -11.53 8.31
CA SER A 417 -0.57 -10.98 7.72
C SER A 417 -1.65 -10.74 8.76
N TYR A 418 -2.36 -9.63 8.66
CA TYR A 418 -3.69 -9.51 9.28
C TYR A 418 -4.68 -10.29 8.42
N VAL A 419 -5.46 -11.19 9.03
CA VAL A 419 -6.44 -12.02 8.31
C VAL A 419 -7.81 -11.78 8.93
N TYR A 420 -8.74 -11.25 8.15
CA TYR A 420 -10.13 -11.13 8.58
C TYR A 420 -10.85 -12.47 8.45
N ASP A 421 -11.66 -12.84 9.44
CA ASP A 421 -12.50 -14.03 9.47
C ASP A 421 -13.96 -13.60 9.58
N ALA A 422 -14.68 -13.74 8.47
CA ALA A 422 -16.09 -13.38 8.36
C ALA A 422 -17.01 -14.23 9.25
N GLY A 423 -16.62 -15.46 9.57
CA GLY A 423 -17.41 -16.35 10.44
C GLY A 423 -17.43 -15.89 11.89
N ARG A 424 -16.37 -15.19 12.33
CA ARG A 424 -16.29 -14.58 13.67
C ARG A 424 -16.52 -13.07 13.68
N ASP A 425 -16.51 -12.43 12.51
CA ASP A 425 -16.44 -10.97 12.38
C ASP A 425 -15.24 -10.40 13.15
N ARG A 426 -14.09 -11.09 13.09
CA ARG A 426 -12.87 -10.74 13.84
C ARG A 426 -11.64 -10.96 12.97
N SER A 427 -10.53 -10.37 13.36
CA SER A 427 -9.26 -10.56 12.67
C SER A 427 -8.26 -11.32 13.54
N ASP A 428 -7.33 -11.99 12.87
CA ASP A 428 -6.16 -12.58 13.49
C ASP A 428 -4.90 -11.98 12.85
N VAL A 429 -3.75 -12.13 13.53
CA VAL A 429 -2.44 -12.02 12.87
C VAL A 429 -1.88 -13.42 12.70
N VAL A 430 -1.60 -13.79 11.46
CA VAL A 430 -1.06 -15.11 11.09
C VAL A 430 0.41 -14.97 10.74
N ILE A 431 1.24 -15.89 11.24
CA ILE A 431 2.68 -15.97 11.02
C ILE A 431 2.97 -17.29 10.31
N LEU A 432 3.44 -17.21 9.06
CA LEU A 432 3.84 -18.36 8.25
C LEU A 432 5.38 -18.47 8.21
N ASP A 433 5.93 -19.68 8.09
CA ASP A 433 7.31 -19.86 7.67
C ASP A 433 7.37 -19.66 6.15
N ALA A 434 8.20 -18.73 5.67
CA ALA A 434 8.25 -18.40 4.26
C ALA A 434 8.75 -19.57 3.38
N ARG A 435 9.46 -20.56 3.94
CA ARG A 435 9.92 -21.76 3.22
C ARG A 435 8.94 -22.93 3.26
N ASP A 436 7.97 -22.90 4.17
CA ASP A 436 6.84 -23.83 4.23
C ASP A 436 5.53 -23.05 4.06
N PHE A 437 5.45 -22.31 2.95
CA PHE A 437 4.44 -21.26 2.77
C PHE A 437 3.00 -21.82 2.74
N GLY A 438 2.81 -22.96 2.09
CA GLY A 438 1.51 -23.65 2.05
C GLY A 438 1.20 -24.50 3.29
N GLY A 439 2.12 -24.58 4.25
CA GLY A 439 1.99 -25.37 5.47
C GLY A 439 1.14 -24.70 6.55
N ASP A 440 1.09 -25.33 7.73
CA ASP A 440 0.38 -24.78 8.89
C ASP A 440 1.07 -23.51 9.41
N PRO A 441 0.32 -22.50 9.91
CA PRO A 441 0.92 -21.34 10.53
C PRO A 441 1.80 -21.70 11.73
N VAL A 442 2.96 -21.05 11.82
CA VAL A 442 3.87 -21.16 12.98
C VAL A 442 3.21 -20.59 14.24
N ALA A 443 2.46 -19.49 14.07
CA ALA A 443 1.61 -18.93 15.09
C ALA A 443 0.41 -18.17 14.51
N THR A 444 -0.69 -18.16 15.26
CA THR A 444 -1.87 -17.33 15.00
C THR A 444 -2.24 -16.60 16.28
N ILE A 445 -2.24 -15.27 16.22
CA ILE A 445 -2.65 -14.39 17.32
C ILE A 445 -4.09 -13.92 17.07
N ARG A 446 -5.03 -14.29 17.95
CA ARG A 446 -6.43 -13.88 17.85
C ARG A 446 -6.59 -12.45 18.32
N LEU A 447 -7.25 -11.60 17.53
CA LEU A 447 -7.62 -10.26 17.95
C LEU A 447 -9.09 -10.25 18.38
N PRO A 448 -9.44 -9.53 19.47
CA PRO A 448 -10.83 -9.44 19.93
C PRO A 448 -11.66 -8.45 19.10
N VAL A 449 -11.06 -7.85 18.06
CA VAL A 449 -11.69 -6.89 17.17
C VAL A 449 -11.51 -7.28 15.70
N ARG A 450 -12.30 -6.64 14.86
CA ARG A 450 -12.10 -6.61 13.43
C ARG A 450 -11.05 -5.56 13.06
N VAL A 451 -10.17 -5.91 12.12
CA VAL A 451 -9.29 -4.96 11.43
C VAL A 451 -9.86 -4.75 10.02
N PRO A 452 -10.38 -3.54 9.72
CA PRO A 452 -10.95 -3.24 8.41
C PRO A 452 -10.00 -3.54 7.25
N TYR A 453 -10.59 -3.79 6.08
CA TYR A 453 -9.83 -3.75 4.84
C TYR A 453 -9.23 -2.35 4.65
N GLY A 454 -7.92 -2.28 4.81
CA GLY A 454 -7.10 -1.09 4.62
C GLY A 454 -6.05 -1.31 3.54
N PHE A 455 -4.98 -0.53 3.61
CA PHE A 455 -3.95 -0.48 2.58
C PHE A 455 -2.71 -1.22 3.06
N HIS A 456 -1.70 -0.51 3.54
CA HIS A 456 -0.39 -1.10 3.74
C HIS A 456 -0.06 -1.43 5.18
N GLY A 457 0.82 -2.41 5.34
CA GLY A 457 1.44 -2.79 6.60
C GLY A 457 2.96 -2.85 6.50
N VAL A 458 3.61 -2.66 7.64
CA VAL A 458 5.07 -2.72 7.75
C VAL A 458 5.46 -3.46 9.03
N TRP A 459 6.61 -4.11 8.99
CA TRP A 459 7.29 -4.57 10.20
C TRP A 459 8.27 -3.49 10.65
N VAL A 460 8.12 -3.04 11.89
CA VAL A 460 9.04 -2.09 12.54
C VAL A 460 9.83 -2.86 13.59
N PRO A 461 11.09 -3.26 13.31
CA PRO A 461 11.92 -3.94 14.28
C PRO A 461 12.17 -3.06 15.51
N ASP A 462 12.43 -3.71 16.65
CA ASP A 462 13.03 -3.00 17.78
C ASP A 462 14.44 -2.53 17.43
N GLY A 463 14.70 -1.26 17.71
CA GLY A 463 16.00 -0.66 17.45
C GLY A 463 16.03 0.78 17.94
N SER A 464 17.21 1.22 18.38
CA SER A 464 17.48 2.63 18.65
C SER A 464 18.73 3.04 17.88
N PRO A 465 18.61 3.85 16.81
CA PRO A 465 17.36 4.35 16.22
C PRO A 465 16.52 3.23 15.56
N ILE A 466 15.22 3.48 15.36
CA ILE A 466 14.35 2.58 14.58
C ILE A 466 14.94 2.44 13.15
N PRO A 467 15.15 1.22 12.65
CA PRO A 467 15.69 1.02 11.30
C PRO A 467 14.68 1.44 10.23
N PRO A 468 15.14 1.79 9.01
CA PRO A 468 14.28 1.99 7.86
C PRO A 468 13.38 0.76 7.61
N VAL A 469 12.08 0.99 7.43
CA VAL A 469 11.16 -0.05 6.96
C VAL A 469 11.37 -0.24 5.45
N ALA A 470 11.38 -1.50 5.03
CA ALA A 470 11.63 -1.90 3.64
C ALA A 470 10.36 -2.28 2.90
#